data_AF-A0AAW7HZD6-F1
#
_entry.id   AF-A0AAW7HZD6-F1
#
_cell.length_a   1.000
_cell.length_b   1.000
_cell.length_c   1.000
_cell.angle_alpha   90.00
_cell.angle_beta   90.00
_cell.angle_gamma   90.00
#
_symmetry.space_group_name_H-M   'P 1'
#
loop_
_entity.id
_entity.type
_entity.pdbx_description
1 polymer ?
#
loop_
_entity_poly.entity_id
_entity_poly.type
_entity_poly.pdbx_seq_one_letter_code
_entity_poly.pdbx_strand_id
1 'polypeptide(L)'
;MKMLWEHQQQLRRVLPFRFHRQRREVMLSRWDKRTKRTEVRIFPWEEMCAMVGEGSAVSVSGVMTMASLFFGINSDERAGHFWSGMNVGTLSKEVGASEWEMIRRYMEEGPEAIDEPAPVTFDGMIEEFCRERKIPRSAFSPLRRLWWELNGTRFGILRINIQSRLQQRFAERYFATHPELAAWSEPLPPEQWAKPSERLTRCNQLLAEQYAQGRNIFTVGDVRELLGEEITPQAAQALTP
;
A
#
# COMPACT_ATOMS: atom_id res chain seq x y z
N MET A 1 1.79 -21.86 14.21
CA MET A 1 1.23 -22.62 13.07
C MET A 1 -0.16 -22.13 12.65
N LYS A 2 -1.12 -22.00 13.57
CA LYS A 2 -2.49 -21.49 13.29
C LYS A 2 -2.51 -20.09 12.65
N MET A 3 -1.78 -19.13 13.19
CA MET A 3 -1.71 -17.75 12.67
C MET A 3 -1.20 -17.70 11.21
N LEU A 4 -0.13 -18.45 10.89
CA LEU A 4 0.39 -18.54 9.51
C LEU A 4 -0.63 -19.16 8.56
N TRP A 5 -1.36 -20.19 9.02
CA TRP A 5 -2.43 -20.81 8.24
C TRP A 5 -3.60 -19.85 8.02
N GLU A 6 -4.03 -19.11 9.04
CA GLU A 6 -5.09 -18.11 8.95
C GLU A 6 -4.72 -16.97 7.99
N HIS A 7 -3.49 -16.47 8.07
CA HIS A 7 -2.95 -15.48 7.14
C HIS A 7 -2.94 -16.01 5.70
N GLN A 8 -2.46 -17.24 5.50
CA GLN A 8 -2.51 -17.91 4.19
C GLN A 8 -3.93 -18.11 3.66
N GLN A 9 -4.90 -18.38 4.54
CA GLN A 9 -6.31 -18.46 4.15
C GLN A 9 -6.89 -17.11 3.77
N GLN A 10 -6.52 -16.02 4.46
CA GLN A 10 -6.93 -14.66 4.10
C GLN A 10 -6.41 -14.28 2.70
N LEU A 11 -5.14 -14.56 2.40
CA LEU A 11 -4.55 -14.27 1.09
C LEU A 11 -5.22 -15.02 -0.08
N ARG A 12 -5.97 -16.10 0.18
CA ARG A 12 -6.74 -16.86 -0.83
C ARG A 12 -8.20 -16.42 -0.95
N ARG A 13 -8.63 -15.48 -0.13
CA ARG A 13 -10.03 -15.06 0.02
C ARG A 13 -10.25 -13.57 -0.24
N VAL A 14 -9.17 -12.78 -0.20
CA VAL A 14 -9.19 -11.34 -0.40
C VAL A 14 -8.51 -11.05 -1.73
N LEU A 15 -9.17 -10.24 -2.57
CA LEU A 15 -8.63 -9.74 -3.81
C LEU A 15 -7.59 -8.65 -3.54
N PRO A 16 -6.60 -8.50 -4.43
CA PRO A 16 -5.67 -7.37 -4.36
C PRO A 16 -6.45 -6.04 -4.43
N PHE A 17 -5.95 -5.03 -3.74
CA PHE A 17 -6.43 -3.66 -3.89
C PHE A 17 -6.21 -3.22 -5.33
N ARG A 18 -7.19 -2.52 -5.91
CA ARG A 18 -7.05 -1.93 -7.24
C ARG A 18 -7.33 -0.43 -7.16
N PHE A 19 -6.40 0.34 -7.72
CA PHE A 19 -6.46 1.79 -7.80
C PHE A 19 -6.80 2.20 -9.23
N HIS A 20 -7.95 2.85 -9.40
CA HIS A 20 -8.41 3.30 -10.71
C HIS A 20 -8.29 4.82 -10.82
N ARG A 21 -7.11 5.27 -11.27
CA ARG A 21 -6.75 6.68 -11.51
C ARG A 21 -7.83 7.48 -12.21
N GLN A 22 -8.29 7.00 -13.36
CA GLN A 22 -9.15 7.79 -14.25
C GLN A 22 -10.55 8.02 -13.67
N ARG A 23 -11.06 7.07 -12.87
CA ARG A 23 -12.31 7.21 -12.11
C ARG A 23 -12.09 7.91 -10.77
N ARG A 24 -10.84 8.02 -10.31
CA ARG A 24 -10.46 8.37 -8.92
C ARG A 24 -11.20 7.51 -7.90
N GLU A 25 -11.17 6.20 -8.12
CA GLU A 25 -11.84 5.21 -7.29
C GLU A 25 -10.88 4.10 -6.86
N VAL A 26 -11.19 3.44 -5.74
CA VAL A 26 -10.46 2.32 -5.19
C VAL A 26 -11.38 1.14 -4.96
N MET A 27 -10.96 -0.03 -5.42
CA MET A 27 -11.67 -1.28 -5.18
C MET A 27 -10.98 -2.04 -4.05
N LEU A 28 -11.73 -2.26 -2.98
CA LEU A 28 -11.31 -3.02 -1.81
C LEU A 28 -12.16 -4.28 -1.70
N SER A 29 -11.59 -5.31 -1.10
CA SER A 29 -12.33 -6.52 -0.77
C SER A 29 -12.12 -6.93 0.68
N ARG A 30 -13.09 -7.64 1.23
CA ARG A 30 -12.98 -8.27 2.54
C ARG A 30 -13.64 -9.64 2.52
N TRP A 31 -13.13 -10.55 3.34
CA TRP A 31 -13.76 -11.84 3.54
C TRP A 31 -14.81 -11.75 4.65
N ASP A 32 -16.09 -11.88 4.30
CA ASP A 32 -17.14 -11.99 5.31
C ASP A 32 -17.18 -13.44 5.85
N LYS A 33 -16.88 -13.56 7.14
CA LYS A 33 -16.87 -14.84 7.86
C LYS A 33 -18.28 -15.43 8.00
N ARG A 34 -19.33 -14.61 7.98
CA ARG A 34 -20.73 -15.03 8.15
C ARG A 34 -21.29 -15.59 6.86
N THR A 35 -21.20 -14.84 5.76
CA THR A 35 -21.69 -15.30 4.44
C THR A 35 -20.73 -16.24 3.73
N LYS A 36 -19.48 -16.38 4.21
CA LYS A 36 -18.40 -17.15 3.57
C LYS A 36 -18.17 -16.72 2.11
N ARG A 37 -18.22 -15.41 1.86
CA ARG A 37 -18.00 -14.82 0.54
C ARG A 37 -17.04 -13.63 0.62
N THR A 38 -16.35 -13.39 -0.48
CA THR A 38 -15.56 -12.17 -0.68
C THR A 38 -16.52 -11.05 -1.04
N GLU A 39 -16.67 -10.07 -0.15
CA GLU A 39 -17.38 -8.83 -0.42
C GLU A 39 -16.41 -7.86 -1.08
N VAL A 40 -16.85 -7.27 -2.19
CA VAL A 40 -16.07 -6.27 -2.94
C VAL A 40 -16.89 -4.98 -2.99
N ARG A 41 -16.24 -3.86 -2.72
CA ARG A 41 -16.84 -2.54 -2.82
C ARG A 41 -15.85 -1.58 -3.46
N ILE A 42 -16.40 -0.60 -4.17
CA ILE A 42 -15.66 0.48 -4.83
C ILE A 42 -15.98 1.75 -4.05
N PHE A 43 -14.95 2.54 -3.77
CA PHE A 43 -15.05 3.78 -3.01
C PHE A 43 -14.33 4.91 -3.74
N PRO A 44 -14.73 6.17 -3.54
CA PRO A 44 -13.94 7.32 -3.96
C PRO A 44 -12.53 7.27 -3.35
N TRP A 45 -11.52 7.59 -4.15
CA TRP A 45 -10.12 7.65 -3.72
C TRP A 45 -9.91 8.56 -2.50
N GLU A 46 -10.63 9.69 -2.46
CA GLU A 46 -10.48 10.70 -1.42
C GLU A 46 -11.12 10.31 -0.07
N GLU A 47 -11.92 9.23 -0.03
CA GLU A 47 -12.45 8.66 1.22
C GLU A 47 -11.47 7.67 1.86
N MET A 48 -10.44 7.24 1.11
CA MET A 48 -9.45 6.30 1.62
C MET A 48 -8.55 6.97 2.66
N CYS A 49 -8.49 6.35 3.83
CA CYS A 49 -7.55 6.71 4.87
C CYS A 49 -6.23 6.00 4.62
N ALA A 50 -5.11 6.72 4.73
CA ALA A 50 -3.78 6.15 4.77
C ALA A 50 -3.03 6.66 6.01
N MET A 51 -2.33 5.76 6.68
CA MET A 51 -1.62 6.02 7.93
C MET A 51 -0.28 5.31 7.91
N VAL A 52 0.77 6.01 8.32
CA VAL A 52 2.08 5.40 8.55
C VAL A 52 2.34 5.41 10.05
N GLY A 53 2.60 4.23 10.61
CA GLY A 53 2.90 4.05 12.02
C GLY A 53 4.25 3.39 12.21
N GLU A 54 4.95 3.78 13.27
CA GLU A 54 6.18 3.14 13.72
C GLU A 54 6.06 2.87 15.23
N GLY A 55 6.35 1.64 15.63
CA GLY A 55 6.34 1.19 17.02
C GLY A 55 7.65 0.49 17.37
N SER A 56 8.11 0.68 18.60
CA SER A 56 9.28 -0.03 19.11
C SER A 56 8.92 -0.82 20.36
N ALA A 57 9.38 -2.07 20.43
CA ALA A 57 9.26 -2.95 21.58
C ALA A 57 10.65 -3.24 22.15
N VAL A 58 10.80 -3.05 23.45
CA VAL A 58 12.05 -3.36 24.17
C VAL A 58 11.90 -4.74 24.81
N SER A 59 12.83 -5.63 24.50
CA SER A 59 12.92 -6.97 25.10
C SER A 59 14.30 -7.19 25.69
N VAL A 60 14.45 -8.25 26.50
CA VAL A 60 15.75 -8.70 27.01
C VAL A 60 16.75 -9.04 25.90
N SER A 61 16.26 -9.36 24.70
CA SER A 61 17.07 -9.69 23.52
C SER A 61 17.39 -8.49 22.63
N GLY A 62 16.97 -7.28 23.02
CA GLY A 62 17.19 -6.05 22.28
C GLY A 62 15.90 -5.30 21.92
N VAL A 63 16.07 -4.18 21.23
CA VAL A 63 14.99 -3.32 20.72
C VAL A 63 14.55 -3.82 19.35
N MET A 64 13.25 -4.03 19.18
CA MET A 64 12.63 -4.34 17.90
C MET A 64 11.78 -3.16 17.45
N THR A 65 12.10 -2.59 16.29
CA THR A 65 11.31 -1.53 15.66
C THR A 65 10.53 -2.12 14.51
N MET A 66 9.25 -1.76 14.41
CA MET A 66 8.35 -2.14 13.32
C MET A 66 7.67 -0.90 12.78
N ALA A 67 7.75 -0.69 11.47
CA ALA A 67 6.98 0.33 10.78
C ALA A 67 5.98 -0.32 9.81
N SER A 68 4.89 0.37 9.55
CA SER A 68 3.92 -0.07 8.55
C SER A 68 3.16 1.10 7.93
N LEU A 69 2.86 0.95 6.64
CA LEU A 69 1.85 1.72 5.93
C LEU A 69 0.51 0.96 6.00
N PHE A 70 -0.51 1.60 6.55
CA PHE A 70 -1.89 1.16 6.52
C PHE A 70 -2.68 2.01 5.54
N PHE A 71 -3.58 1.39 4.79
CA PHE A 71 -4.64 2.12 4.10
C PHE A 71 -5.94 1.34 4.10
N GLY A 72 -7.06 2.05 4.22
CA GLY A 72 -8.38 1.46 4.37
C GLY A 72 -9.52 2.46 4.33
N ILE A 73 -10.74 1.95 4.34
CA ILE A 73 -11.98 2.74 4.29
C ILE A 73 -12.72 2.57 5.61
N ASN A 74 -13.20 3.67 6.18
CA ASN A 74 -13.99 3.66 7.41
C ASN A 74 -15.32 2.91 7.21
N SER A 75 -15.83 2.29 8.26
CA SER A 75 -17.08 1.55 8.23
C SER A 75 -18.25 2.46 8.56
N ASP A 76 -19.19 2.62 7.62
CA ASP A 76 -20.45 3.34 7.87
C ASP A 76 -21.27 2.71 9.00
N GLU A 77 -21.17 1.39 9.16
CA GLU A 77 -21.92 0.62 10.16
C GLU A 77 -21.39 0.79 11.60
N ARG A 78 -20.11 1.17 11.75
CA ARG A 78 -19.42 1.17 13.05
C ARG A 78 -18.36 2.24 13.08
N ALA A 79 -18.68 3.34 13.77
CA ALA A 79 -17.73 4.42 14.01
C ALA A 79 -16.42 3.89 14.65
N GLY A 80 -15.29 4.43 14.20
CA GLY A 80 -13.95 4.05 14.68
C GLY A 80 -13.44 2.70 14.18
N HIS A 81 -14.14 2.01 13.28
CA HIS A 81 -13.69 0.75 12.69
C HIS A 81 -13.55 0.90 11.17
N PHE A 82 -12.57 0.21 10.58
CA PHE A 82 -12.41 0.12 9.13
C PHE A 82 -13.32 -0.98 8.56
N TRP A 83 -14.00 -0.69 7.45
CA TRP A 83 -14.76 -1.68 6.68
C TRP A 83 -13.82 -2.73 6.06
N SER A 84 -12.74 -2.24 5.44
CA SER A 84 -11.62 -3.01 4.95
C SER A 84 -10.35 -2.16 5.02
N GLY A 85 -9.21 -2.80 5.22
CA GLY A 85 -7.91 -2.16 5.25
C GLY A 85 -6.79 -3.17 5.06
N MET A 86 -5.65 -2.68 4.60
CA MET A 86 -4.45 -3.47 4.40
C MET A 86 -3.29 -2.80 5.12
N ASN A 87 -2.46 -3.62 5.75
CA ASN A 87 -1.21 -3.20 6.35
C ASN A 87 -0.06 -3.76 5.51
N VAL A 88 0.84 -2.87 5.11
CA VAL A 88 2.08 -3.16 4.40
C VAL A 88 3.22 -2.88 5.37
N GLY A 89 3.98 -3.91 5.72
CA GLY A 89 5.12 -3.76 6.61
C GLY A 89 6.25 -3.00 5.91
N THR A 90 6.78 -1.99 6.56
CA THR A 90 7.84 -1.11 6.02
C THR A 90 9.07 -1.18 6.93
N LEU A 91 10.22 -0.78 6.39
CA LEU A 91 11.47 -0.75 7.16
C LEU A 91 11.52 0.42 8.15
N SER A 92 10.93 1.56 7.78
CA SER A 92 10.83 2.76 8.61
C SER A 92 9.59 3.57 8.22
N LYS A 93 9.27 4.63 8.99
CA LYS A 93 8.19 5.56 8.64
C LYS A 93 8.46 6.33 7.34
N GLU A 94 9.72 6.64 7.03
CA GLU A 94 10.11 7.32 5.79
C GLU A 94 9.84 6.44 4.57
N VAL A 95 10.15 5.14 4.69
CA VAL A 95 9.81 4.16 3.65
C VAL A 95 8.30 4.03 3.48
N GLY A 96 7.55 3.93 4.59
CA GLY A 96 6.08 3.88 4.51
C GLY A 96 5.46 5.13 3.87
N ALA A 97 5.97 6.32 4.19
CA ALA A 97 5.55 7.56 3.53
C ALA A 97 5.93 7.59 2.05
N SER A 98 7.09 7.04 1.69
CA SER A 98 7.53 6.94 0.29
C SER A 98 6.67 5.97 -0.52
N GLU A 99 6.26 4.84 0.06
CA GLU A 99 5.32 3.91 -0.56
C GLU A 99 3.95 4.56 -0.77
N TRP A 100 3.47 5.36 0.19
CA TRP A 100 2.25 6.15 0.03
C TRP A 100 2.37 7.16 -1.11
N GLU A 101 3.48 7.90 -1.15
CA GLU A 101 3.74 8.87 -2.23
C GLU A 101 3.81 8.19 -3.60
N MET A 102 4.36 6.97 -3.69
CA MET A 102 4.34 6.20 -4.95
C MET A 102 2.91 5.93 -5.43
N ILE A 103 2.00 5.52 -4.54
CA ILE A 103 0.59 5.31 -4.87
C ILE A 103 -0.07 6.64 -5.28
N ARG A 104 0.18 7.72 -4.52
CA ARG A 104 -0.36 9.06 -4.82
C ARG A 104 0.11 9.55 -6.20
N ARG A 105 1.40 9.40 -6.52
CA ARG A 105 1.94 9.77 -7.84
C ARG A 105 1.34 8.93 -8.96
N TYR A 106 1.13 7.63 -8.75
CA TYR A 106 0.37 6.82 -9.70
C TYR A 106 -1.05 7.36 -9.93
N MET A 107 -1.74 7.75 -8.87
CA MET A 107 -3.12 8.28 -8.96
C MET A 107 -3.20 9.65 -9.66
N GLU A 108 -2.23 10.53 -9.42
CA GLU A 108 -2.23 11.90 -9.96
C GLU A 108 -1.52 12.02 -11.33
N GLU A 109 -0.31 11.47 -11.46
CA GLU A 109 0.53 11.61 -12.65
C GLU A 109 0.35 10.42 -13.62
N GLY A 110 0.07 9.23 -13.11
CA GLY A 110 -0.16 8.02 -13.91
C GLY A 110 0.94 6.95 -13.79
N PRO A 111 0.86 5.88 -14.59
CA PRO A 111 1.80 4.75 -14.52
C PRO A 111 3.24 5.14 -14.88
N GLU A 112 3.42 6.15 -15.74
CA GLU A 112 4.74 6.65 -16.15
C GLU A 112 5.54 7.27 -15.00
N ALA A 113 4.86 7.65 -13.90
CA ALA A 113 5.48 8.27 -12.73
C ALA A 113 6.06 7.27 -11.73
N ILE A 114 5.80 5.97 -11.93
CA ILE A 114 6.29 4.89 -11.08
C ILE A 114 7.11 3.91 -11.92
N ASP A 115 8.10 3.28 -11.30
CA ASP A 115 8.88 2.26 -11.97
C ASP A 115 8.06 0.97 -12.15
N GLU A 116 8.39 0.20 -13.19
CA GLU A 116 7.84 -1.14 -13.35
C GLU A 116 8.24 -2.04 -12.17
N PRO A 117 7.34 -2.95 -11.73
CA PRO A 117 7.64 -3.84 -10.63
C PRO A 117 8.84 -4.74 -10.98
N ALA A 118 9.90 -4.63 -10.18
CA ALA A 118 11.07 -5.48 -10.34
C ALA A 118 10.69 -6.96 -10.21
N PRO A 119 11.13 -7.84 -11.14
CA PRO A 119 10.79 -9.25 -11.07
C PRO A 119 11.48 -9.87 -9.85
N VAL A 120 10.72 -10.57 -9.00
CA VAL A 120 11.25 -11.29 -7.84
C VAL A 120 12.02 -12.52 -8.30
N THR A 121 13.26 -12.29 -8.68
CA THR A 121 14.19 -13.29 -9.20
C THR A 121 15.50 -13.23 -8.44
N PHE A 122 16.26 -14.32 -8.47
CA PHE A 122 17.54 -14.37 -7.78
C PHE A 122 18.55 -13.38 -8.38
N ASP A 123 18.58 -13.29 -9.71
CA ASP A 123 19.43 -12.34 -10.42
C ASP A 123 19.00 -10.89 -10.22
N GLY A 124 17.68 -10.62 -10.18
CA GLY A 124 17.13 -9.30 -9.88
C GLY A 124 17.49 -8.84 -8.46
N MET A 125 17.44 -9.74 -7.47
CA MET A 125 17.90 -9.42 -6.11
C MET A 125 19.40 -9.11 -6.05
N ILE A 126 20.24 -9.79 -6.85
CA ILE A 126 21.66 -9.48 -6.95
C ILE A 126 21.88 -8.11 -7.58
N GLU A 127 21.12 -7.80 -8.65
CA GLU A 127 21.13 -6.49 -9.31
C GLU A 127 20.75 -5.36 -8.36
N GLU A 128 19.66 -5.53 -7.62
CA GLU A 128 19.19 -4.59 -6.59
C GLU A 128 20.30 -4.31 -5.57
N PHE A 129 20.86 -5.38 -5.01
CA PHE A 129 21.94 -5.28 -4.04
C PHE A 129 23.16 -4.52 -4.60
N CYS A 130 23.55 -4.83 -5.84
CA CYS A 130 24.69 -4.17 -6.48
C CYS A 130 24.42 -2.68 -6.71
N ARG A 131 23.19 -2.34 -7.13
CA ARG A 131 22.73 -0.96 -7.36
C ARG A 131 22.75 -0.16 -6.06
N GLU A 132 22.17 -0.67 -4.98
CA GLU A 132 22.16 -0.01 -3.67
C GLU A 132 23.58 0.25 -3.14
N ARG A 133 24.48 -0.73 -3.33
CA ARG A 133 25.89 -0.65 -2.89
C ARG A 133 26.79 0.10 -3.87
N LYS A 134 26.27 0.55 -5.01
CA LYS A 134 27.02 1.21 -6.09
C LYS A 134 28.25 0.41 -6.55
N ILE A 135 28.11 -0.91 -6.61
CA ILE A 135 29.15 -1.82 -7.13
C ILE A 135 28.74 -2.39 -8.48
N PRO A 136 29.68 -2.64 -9.40
CA PRO A 136 29.35 -3.32 -10.64
C PRO A 136 28.94 -4.77 -10.34
N ARG A 137 28.02 -5.33 -11.13
CA ARG A 137 27.52 -6.71 -10.98
C ARG A 137 28.66 -7.75 -10.97
N SER A 138 29.74 -7.50 -11.72
CA SER A 138 30.94 -8.35 -11.76
C SER A 138 31.71 -8.40 -10.44
N ALA A 139 31.57 -7.39 -9.58
CA ALA A 139 32.19 -7.36 -8.25
C ALA A 139 31.37 -8.12 -7.19
N PHE A 140 30.23 -8.71 -7.57
CA PHE A 140 29.45 -9.53 -6.65
C PHE A 140 30.19 -10.82 -6.31
N SER A 141 30.60 -10.95 -5.04
CA SER A 141 31.45 -12.04 -4.57
C SER A 141 30.84 -13.44 -4.81
N PRO A 142 31.59 -14.41 -5.37
CA PRO A 142 31.15 -15.79 -5.50
C PRO A 142 30.81 -16.45 -4.17
N LEU A 143 31.55 -16.13 -3.10
CA LEU A 143 31.27 -16.64 -1.75
C LEU A 143 29.94 -16.09 -1.22
N ARG A 144 29.64 -14.82 -1.48
CA ARG A 144 28.35 -14.22 -1.12
C ARG A 144 27.21 -14.87 -1.90
N ARG A 145 27.40 -15.10 -3.20
CA ARG A 145 26.43 -15.83 -4.03
C ARG A 145 26.15 -17.21 -3.45
N LEU A 146 27.19 -17.99 -3.14
CA LEU A 146 27.04 -19.31 -2.51
C LEU A 146 26.30 -19.22 -1.17
N TRP A 147 26.59 -18.21 -0.35
CA TRP A 147 25.86 -18.00 0.90
C TRP A 147 24.36 -17.73 0.66
N TRP A 148 23.99 -16.91 -0.34
CA TRP A 148 22.58 -16.64 -0.69
C TRP A 148 21.87 -17.89 -1.20
N GLU A 149 22.57 -18.72 -1.99
CA GLU A 149 22.08 -20.00 -2.46
C GLU A 149 21.74 -20.94 -1.28
N LEU A 150 22.60 -21.00 -0.26
CA LEU A 150 22.46 -21.88 0.89
C LEU A 150 21.53 -21.35 1.99
N ASN A 151 21.42 -20.02 2.15
CA ASN A 151 20.60 -19.37 3.17
C ASN A 151 19.09 -19.50 2.93
N GLY A 152 18.67 -20.10 1.81
CA GLY A 152 17.26 -20.30 1.48
C GLY A 152 16.65 -19.14 0.71
N THR A 153 17.44 -18.21 0.18
CA THR A 153 16.97 -17.11 -0.67
C THR A 153 16.14 -17.62 -1.86
N ARG A 154 16.61 -18.68 -2.55
CA ARG A 154 15.85 -19.30 -3.65
C ARG A 154 14.51 -19.86 -3.21
N PHE A 155 14.46 -20.47 -2.03
CA PHE A 155 13.21 -20.99 -1.47
C PHE A 155 12.24 -19.85 -1.14
N GLY A 156 12.76 -18.74 -0.58
CA GLY A 156 12.00 -17.51 -0.35
C GLY A 156 11.40 -16.95 -1.64
N ILE A 157 12.22 -16.82 -2.69
CA ILE A 157 11.79 -16.37 -4.03
C ILE A 157 10.71 -17.30 -4.59
N LEU A 158 10.94 -18.61 -4.56
CA LEU A 158 9.97 -19.59 -5.04
C LEU A 158 8.64 -19.46 -4.32
N ARG A 159 8.66 -19.32 -2.99
CA ARG A 159 7.46 -19.13 -2.17
C ARG A 159 6.70 -17.86 -2.56
N ILE A 160 7.39 -16.73 -2.71
CA ILE A 160 6.78 -15.44 -3.09
C ILE A 160 6.15 -15.56 -4.48
N ASN A 161 6.85 -16.15 -5.45
CA ASN A 161 6.35 -16.33 -6.81
C ASN A 161 5.15 -17.28 -6.88
N ILE A 162 5.15 -18.38 -6.11
CA ILE A 162 3.98 -19.25 -5.98
C ILE A 162 2.80 -18.48 -5.40
N GLN A 163 3.03 -17.72 -4.32
CA GLN A 163 1.98 -16.93 -3.66
C GLN A 163 1.37 -15.89 -4.60
N SER A 164 2.21 -15.15 -5.34
CA SER A 164 1.77 -14.14 -6.31
C SER A 164 0.94 -14.77 -7.43
N ARG A 165 1.40 -15.89 -8.01
CA ARG A 165 0.64 -16.63 -9.04
C ARG A 165 -0.70 -17.15 -8.52
N LEU A 166 -0.76 -17.63 -7.28
CA LEU A 166 -2.01 -18.10 -6.69
C LEU A 166 -3.01 -16.95 -6.50
N GLN A 167 -2.55 -15.77 -6.08
CA GLN A 167 -3.39 -14.58 -5.96
C GLN A 167 -3.86 -14.08 -7.32
N GLN A 168 -2.99 -14.03 -8.33
CA GLN A 168 -3.35 -13.66 -9.70
C GLN A 168 -4.43 -14.58 -10.26
N ARG A 169 -4.24 -15.90 -10.17
CA ARG A 169 -5.24 -16.88 -10.63
C ARG A 169 -6.57 -16.76 -9.90
N PHE A 170 -6.54 -16.49 -8.59
CA PHE A 170 -7.75 -16.26 -7.81
C PHE A 170 -8.48 -15.00 -8.30
N ALA A 171 -7.75 -13.91 -8.51
CA ALA A 171 -8.29 -12.66 -9.02
C ALA A 171 -8.89 -12.83 -10.42
N GLU A 172 -8.15 -13.42 -11.36
CA GLU A 172 -8.62 -13.73 -12.73
C GLU A 172 -9.93 -14.51 -12.72
N ARG A 173 -9.99 -15.59 -11.92
CA ARG A 173 -11.21 -16.40 -11.79
C ARG A 173 -12.37 -15.60 -11.21
N TYR A 174 -12.11 -14.72 -10.25
CA TYR A 174 -13.14 -13.87 -9.65
C TYR A 174 -13.69 -12.85 -10.65
N PHE A 175 -12.83 -12.17 -11.41
CA PHE A 175 -13.26 -11.21 -12.44
C PHE A 175 -13.98 -11.89 -13.60
N ALA A 176 -13.61 -13.12 -13.96
CA ALA A 176 -14.33 -13.90 -14.96
C ALA A 176 -15.80 -14.20 -14.57
N THR A 177 -16.11 -14.26 -13.27
CA THR A 177 -17.48 -14.46 -12.78
C THR A 177 -18.21 -13.17 -12.41
N HIS A 178 -17.52 -12.02 -12.45
CA HIS A 178 -18.03 -10.69 -12.08
C HIS A 178 -17.68 -9.67 -13.18
N PRO A 179 -18.36 -9.75 -14.35
CA PRO A 179 -18.02 -8.93 -15.52
C PRO A 179 -18.16 -7.43 -15.26
N GLU A 180 -18.99 -7.01 -14.31
CA GLU A 180 -19.15 -5.62 -13.89
C GLU A 180 -17.86 -5.05 -13.29
N LEU A 181 -17.11 -5.85 -12.52
CA LEU A 181 -15.85 -5.43 -11.92
C LEU A 181 -14.70 -5.46 -12.94
N ALA A 182 -14.78 -6.38 -13.91
CA ALA A 182 -13.86 -6.39 -15.05
C ALA A 182 -14.06 -5.13 -15.90
N ALA A 183 -15.31 -4.81 -16.26
CA ALA A 183 -15.66 -3.61 -17.00
C ALA A 183 -15.30 -2.32 -16.24
N TRP A 184 -15.42 -2.31 -14.91
CA TRP A 184 -14.96 -1.19 -14.10
C TRP A 184 -13.45 -0.95 -14.24
N SER A 185 -12.66 -2.00 -14.43
CA SER A 185 -11.19 -1.93 -14.52
C SER A 185 -10.67 -1.49 -15.89
N GLU A 186 -11.54 -1.37 -16.90
CA GLU A 186 -11.16 -0.93 -18.24
C GLU A 186 -10.89 0.58 -18.29
N PRO A 187 -9.94 1.02 -19.12
CA PRO A 187 -9.59 2.42 -19.21
C PRO A 187 -10.73 3.27 -19.76
N LEU A 188 -10.92 4.44 -19.16
CA LEU A 188 -11.84 5.48 -19.59
C LEU A 188 -11.17 6.46 -20.56
N PRO A 189 -11.94 7.03 -21.50
CA PRO A 189 -11.46 8.10 -22.36
C PRO A 189 -11.18 9.37 -21.54
N PRO A 190 -10.19 10.20 -21.93
CA PRO A 190 -9.74 11.37 -21.16
C PRO A 190 -10.85 12.35 -20.76
N GLU A 191 -11.90 12.47 -21.57
CA GLU A 191 -13.04 13.36 -21.34
C GLU A 191 -13.89 12.92 -20.14
N GLN A 192 -13.82 11.65 -19.76
CA GLN A 192 -14.55 11.06 -18.64
C GLN A 192 -13.70 10.96 -17.37
N TRP A 193 -12.47 11.48 -17.38
CA TRP A 193 -11.61 11.38 -16.20
C TRP A 193 -12.14 12.27 -15.08
N ALA A 194 -12.32 11.65 -13.91
CA ALA A 194 -12.67 12.35 -12.69
C ALA A 194 -11.54 13.30 -12.28
N LYS A 195 -11.91 14.50 -11.84
CA LYS A 195 -10.97 15.51 -11.37
C LYS A 195 -10.85 15.45 -9.84
N PRO A 196 -9.71 15.86 -9.26
CA PRO A 196 -9.58 16.04 -7.82
C PRO A 196 -10.63 17.00 -7.28
N SER A 197 -11.09 16.78 -6.05
CA SER A 197 -11.96 17.74 -5.39
C SER A 197 -11.28 19.10 -5.20
N GLU A 198 -12.10 20.15 -5.06
CA GLU A 198 -11.60 21.49 -4.74
C GLU A 198 -10.87 21.52 -3.39
N ARG A 199 -11.38 20.77 -2.40
CA ARG A 199 -10.75 20.63 -1.08
C ARG A 199 -9.35 20.02 -1.21
N LEU A 200 -9.21 18.91 -1.94
CA LEU A 200 -7.92 18.28 -2.15
C LEU A 200 -6.95 19.20 -2.91
N THR A 201 -7.44 19.90 -3.92
CA THR A 201 -6.63 20.87 -4.68
C THR A 201 -6.11 21.98 -3.77
N ARG A 202 -6.95 22.52 -2.89
CA ARG A 202 -6.57 23.53 -1.90
C ARG A 202 -5.56 22.99 -0.88
N CYS A 203 -5.75 21.77 -0.37
CA CYS A 203 -4.76 21.11 0.49
C CYS A 203 -3.38 21.03 -0.18
N ASN A 204 -3.34 20.59 -1.44
CA ASN A 204 -2.09 20.42 -2.17
C ASN A 204 -1.36 21.75 -2.35
N GLN A 205 -2.08 22.85 -2.61
CA GLN A 205 -1.50 24.19 -2.70
C GLN A 205 -0.88 24.62 -1.36
N LEU A 206 -1.63 24.50 -0.25
CA LEU A 206 -1.13 24.85 1.08
C LEU A 206 0.09 24.00 1.47
N LEU A 207 0.05 22.70 1.20
CA LEU A 207 1.19 21.82 1.45
C LEU A 207 2.42 22.21 0.63
N ALA A 208 2.25 22.60 -0.65
CA ALA A 208 3.35 23.06 -1.48
C ALA A 208 4.02 24.33 -0.89
N GLU A 209 3.22 25.26 -0.36
CA GLU A 209 3.74 26.45 0.34
C GLU A 209 4.54 26.07 1.60
N GLN A 210 4.03 25.13 2.41
CA GLN A 210 4.73 24.65 3.60
C GLN A 210 6.04 23.95 3.24
N TYR A 211 6.05 23.15 2.16
CA TYR A 211 7.25 22.47 1.69
C TYR A 211 8.28 23.44 1.12
N ALA A 212 7.85 24.52 0.45
CA ALA A 212 8.73 25.59 0.02
C ALA A 212 9.41 26.31 1.20
N GLN A 213 8.79 26.31 2.38
CA GLN A 213 9.37 26.83 3.63
C GLN A 213 10.30 25.83 4.35
N GLY A 214 10.57 24.67 3.74
CA GLY A 214 11.45 23.65 4.29
C GLY A 214 10.77 22.66 5.24
N ARG A 215 9.44 22.71 5.39
CA ARG A 215 8.69 21.66 6.08
C ARG A 215 8.60 20.41 5.21
N ASN A 216 8.27 19.28 5.81
CA ASN A 216 8.01 18.03 5.12
C ASN A 216 6.76 17.32 5.67
N ILE A 217 6.42 16.17 5.11
CA ILE A 217 5.25 15.37 5.48
C ILE A 217 5.17 15.02 6.97
N PHE A 218 6.31 14.98 7.69
CA PHE A 218 6.37 14.68 9.11
C PHE A 218 6.33 15.92 10.01
N THR A 219 6.55 17.12 9.47
CA THR A 219 6.66 18.35 10.27
C THR A 219 5.55 19.36 9.99
N VAL A 220 4.73 19.16 8.95
CA VAL A 220 3.69 20.11 8.57
C VAL A 220 2.56 20.22 9.60
N GLY A 221 2.30 19.14 10.34
CA GLY A 221 1.19 19.07 11.30
C GLY A 221 -0.12 18.66 10.64
N ASP A 222 -1.25 19.00 11.28
CA ASP A 222 -2.57 18.69 10.76
C ASP A 222 -3.00 19.69 9.68
N VAL A 223 -3.13 19.23 8.44
CA VAL A 223 -3.50 20.08 7.28
C VAL A 223 -4.88 20.71 7.45
N ARG A 224 -5.77 20.13 8.27
CA ARG A 224 -7.09 20.71 8.56
C ARG A 224 -6.98 22.05 9.27
N GLU A 225 -5.96 22.25 10.09
CA GLU A 225 -5.68 23.54 10.73
C GLU A 225 -5.31 24.59 9.67
N LEU A 226 -4.55 24.22 8.65
CA LEU A 226 -4.19 25.11 7.53
C LEU A 226 -5.42 25.49 6.68
N LEU A 227 -6.40 24.59 6.57
CA LEU A 227 -7.66 24.86 5.91
C LEU A 227 -8.60 25.75 6.74
N GLY A 228 -8.33 25.91 8.04
CA GLY A 228 -9.22 26.56 8.99
C GLY A 228 -10.45 25.72 9.35
N GLU A 229 -10.37 24.39 9.23
CA GLU A 229 -11.44 23.48 9.64
C GLU A 229 -11.47 23.37 11.18
N GLU A 230 -12.65 23.51 11.79
CA GLU A 230 -12.79 23.30 13.24
C GLU A 230 -12.59 21.82 13.60
N ILE A 231 -11.53 21.54 14.36
CA ILE A 231 -11.28 20.20 14.89
C ILE A 231 -12.18 20.01 16.11
N THR A 232 -13.32 19.35 15.91
CA THR A 232 -14.21 18.99 17.02
C THR A 232 -13.46 18.03 17.98
N PRO A 233 -13.65 18.12 19.31
CA PRO A 233 -12.93 17.26 20.27
C PRO A 233 -13.07 15.75 20.01
N GLN A 234 -14.18 15.32 19.39
CA GLN A 234 -14.42 13.93 18.96
C GLN A 234 -13.52 13.51 17.78
N ALA A 235 -13.23 14.42 16.85
CA ALA A 235 -12.31 14.18 15.74
C ALA A 235 -10.86 14.12 16.21
N ALA A 236 -10.50 14.89 17.25
CA ALA A 236 -9.19 14.83 17.88
C ALA A 236 -8.93 13.50 18.60
N GLN A 237 -9.93 12.95 19.30
CA GLN A 237 -9.81 11.66 20.01
C GLN A 237 -9.64 10.46 19.06
N ALA A 238 -10.24 10.50 17.86
CA ALA A 238 -10.13 9.44 16.87
C ALA A 238 -8.73 9.29 16.23
N LEU A 239 -7.82 10.26 16.44
CA LEU A 239 -6.48 10.31 15.87
C LEU A 239 -5.39 9.83 16.84
N THR A 240 -5.75 9.63 18.11
CA THR A 240 -4.86 9.05 19.13
C THR A 240 -5.02 7.53 19.10
N PRO A 241 -3.93 6.76 18.92
CA PRO A 241 -3.98 5.30 18.93
C PRO A 241 -4.44 4.72 20.28
#